data_AF-A0A9P0CTC8-F1
#
_entry.id   AF-A0A9P0CTC8-F1
#
_cell.length_a   1.000
_cell.length_b   1.000
_cell.length_c   1.000
_cell.angle_alpha   90.00
_cell.angle_beta   90.00
_cell.angle_gamma   90.00
#
_symmetry.space_group_name_H-M   'P 1'
#
loop_
_entity.id
_entity.type
_entity.pdbx_description
1 polymer ?
#
loop_
_entity_poly.entity_id
_entity_poly.type
_entity_poly.pdbx_seq_one_letter_code
_entity_poly.pdbx_strand_id
1 'polypeptide(L)'
;MLIMSLSFGIYNYLYTLQNKLATEEGKIFRLNLMQSVKQRLFPYKTRLILKISTILDPRFKTEGFRNVENTDSALKLLDNEISFFINKNKEQKEVEIDKEIKIGTDVTSESTSLFSFI
;
A
#
# COMPACT_ATOMS: atom_id res chain seq x y z
N MET A 1 0.54 -9.11 -3.56
CA MET A 1 1.29 -8.99 -4.84
C MET A 1 2.44 -10.00 -4.93
N LEU A 2 2.45 -10.90 -5.92
CA LEU A 2 3.24 -12.14 -5.94
C LEU A 2 4.78 -11.96 -5.96
N ILE A 3 5.30 -10.91 -6.59
CA ILE A 3 6.75 -10.75 -6.84
C ILE A 3 7.55 -10.54 -5.54
N MET A 4 6.96 -9.89 -4.53
CA MET A 4 7.61 -9.60 -3.25
C MET A 4 7.84 -10.87 -2.43
N SER A 5 6.79 -11.69 -2.36
CA SER A 5 6.78 -12.97 -1.65
C SER A 5 7.58 -14.03 -2.40
N LEU A 6 7.55 -14.03 -3.73
CA LEU A 6 8.34 -14.94 -4.56
C LEU A 6 9.84 -14.71 -4.40
N SER A 7 10.29 -13.45 -4.48
CA SER A 7 11.69 -13.10 -4.27
C SER A 7 12.18 -13.42 -2.86
N PHE A 8 11.30 -13.34 -1.86
CA PHE A 8 11.59 -13.78 -0.49
C PHE A 8 11.69 -15.30 -0.39
N GLY A 9 10.71 -16.03 -0.93
CA GLY A 9 10.66 -17.49 -0.90
C GLY A 9 11.87 -18.12 -1.60
N ILE A 10 12.23 -17.63 -2.79
CA ILE A 10 13.41 -18.09 -3.53
C ILE A 10 14.68 -17.82 -2.72
N TYR A 11 14.84 -16.63 -2.15
CA TYR A 11 16.02 -16.32 -1.37
C TYR A 11 16.16 -17.23 -0.14
N ASN A 12 15.07 -17.41 0.61
CA ASN A 12 15.08 -18.25 1.81
C ASN A 12 15.33 -19.72 1.46
N TYR A 13 14.75 -20.21 0.37
CA TYR A 13 15.02 -21.55 -0.12
C TYR A 13 16.52 -21.75 -0.39
N LEU A 14 17.15 -20.82 -1.14
CA LEU A 14 18.59 -20.85 -1.40
C LEU A 14 19.43 -20.75 -0.12
N TYR A 15 18.95 -20.02 0.88
CA TYR A 15 19.61 -19.95 2.18
C TYR A 15 19.53 -21.30 2.91
N THR A 16 18.36 -21.94 2.96
CA THR A 16 18.18 -23.25 3.61
C THR A 16 18.99 -24.37 2.94
N LEU A 17 19.22 -24.27 1.63
CA LEU A 17 20.04 -25.23 0.89
C LEU A 17 21.51 -25.25 1.33
N GLN A 18 21.99 -24.22 2.04
CA GLN A 18 23.37 -24.15 2.53
C GLN A 18 23.82 -25.42 3.26
N ASN A 19 22.94 -25.94 4.10
CA ASN A 19 23.25 -27.08 4.96
C ASN A 19 23.09 -28.44 4.24
N LYS A 20 22.59 -28.43 3.00
CA LYS A 20 22.37 -29.63 2.17
C LYS A 20 23.42 -29.81 1.08
N LEU A 21 24.21 -28.78 0.79
CA LEU A 21 25.22 -28.81 -0.29
C LEU A 21 26.58 -29.24 0.26
N ALA A 22 27.00 -30.46 -0.09
CA ALA A 22 28.30 -31.02 0.31
C ALA A 22 29.44 -30.60 -0.64
N THR A 23 29.14 -30.35 -1.92
CA THR A 23 30.14 -30.03 -2.94
C THR A 23 30.47 -28.55 -2.99
N GLU A 24 31.74 -28.22 -3.28
CA GLU A 24 32.22 -26.83 -3.37
C GLU A 24 31.63 -26.10 -4.58
N GLU A 25 31.49 -26.80 -5.71
CA GLU A 25 30.84 -26.32 -6.93
C GLU A 25 29.39 -25.93 -6.66
N GLY A 26 28.69 -26.72 -5.84
CA GLY A 26 27.32 -26.46 -5.41
C GLY A 26 27.22 -25.21 -4.53
N LYS A 27 28.18 -24.97 -3.64
CA LYS A 27 28.24 -23.76 -2.81
C LYS A 27 28.47 -22.51 -3.65
N ILE A 28 29.41 -22.58 -4.61
CA ILE A 28 29.72 -21.48 -5.54
C ILE A 28 28.50 -21.16 -6.41
N PHE A 29 27.87 -22.19 -7.01
CA PHE A 29 26.67 -22.02 -7.82
C PHE A 29 25.54 -21.35 -7.03
N ARG A 30 25.29 -21.82 -5.80
CA ARG A 30 24.29 -21.23 -4.90
C ARG A 30 24.58 -19.76 -4.60
N LEU A 31 25.84 -19.40 -4.32
CA LEU A 31 26.23 -18.02 -4.06
C LEU A 31 25.97 -17.12 -5.28
N ASN A 32 26.36 -17.58 -6.48
CA ASN A 32 26.12 -16.86 -7.73
C ASN A 32 24.63 -16.69 -8.04
N LEU A 33 23.82 -17.71 -7.75
CA LEU A 33 22.38 -17.66 -7.92
C LEU A 33 21.75 -16.69 -6.90
N MET A 34 22.20 -16.71 -5.65
CA MET A 34 21.75 -15.79 -4.62
C MET A 34 22.11 -14.33 -4.93
N GLN A 35 23.30 -14.10 -5.48
CA GLN A 35 23.73 -12.79 -6.01
C GLN A 35 22.82 -12.32 -7.15
N SER A 36 22.51 -13.22 -8.10
CA SER A 36 21.63 -12.93 -9.23
C SER A 36 20.22 -12.57 -8.77
N VAL A 37 19.69 -13.28 -7.76
CA VAL A 37 18.39 -12.98 -7.15
C VAL A 37 18.41 -11.61 -6.48
N LYS A 38 19.45 -11.26 -5.73
CA LYS A 38 19.57 -9.91 -5.14
C LYS A 38 19.59 -8.84 -6.21
N GLN A 39 20.44 -8.97 -7.22
CA GLN A 39 20.60 -7.94 -8.25
C GLN A 39 19.35 -7.77 -9.12
N ARG A 40 18.70 -8.86 -9.50
CA ARG A 40 17.56 -8.81 -10.43
C ARG A 40 16.23 -8.60 -9.71
N LEU A 41 15.99 -9.28 -8.58
CA LEU A 41 14.67 -9.29 -7.95
C LEU A 41 14.51 -8.22 -6.86
N PHE A 42 15.58 -7.76 -6.19
CA PHE A 42 15.44 -6.78 -5.11
C PHE A 42 15.13 -5.36 -5.59
N PRO A 43 15.56 -4.89 -6.78
CA PRO A 43 15.13 -3.59 -7.29
C PRO A 43 13.62 -3.48 -7.49
N TYR A 44 12.92 -4.60 -7.72
CA TYR A 44 11.45 -4.55 -7.77
C TYR A 44 10.83 -4.30 -6.39
N LYS A 45 11.54 -4.57 -5.29
CA LYS A 45 11.09 -4.29 -3.92
C LYS A 45 11.10 -2.80 -3.57
N THR A 46 11.88 -1.98 -4.26
CA THR A 46 12.00 -0.55 -3.95
C THR A 46 10.86 0.28 -4.56
N ARG A 47 10.14 -0.24 -5.55
CA ARG A 47 9.05 0.50 -6.21
C ARG A 47 7.86 0.67 -5.25
N LEU A 48 7.37 1.90 -5.17
CA LEU A 48 6.26 2.32 -4.30
C LEU A 48 5.01 1.47 -4.49
N ILE A 49 4.60 1.26 -5.75
CA ILE A 49 3.41 0.45 -6.11
C ILE A 49 3.51 -0.99 -5.58
N LEU A 50 4.70 -1.60 -5.64
CA LEU A 50 4.94 -2.96 -5.14
C LEU A 50 4.80 -3.01 -3.61
N LYS A 51 5.31 -1.98 -2.91
CA LYS A 51 5.25 -1.90 -1.44
C LYS A 51 3.82 -1.71 -0.94
N ILE A 52 3.11 -0.72 -1.47
CA ILE A 52 1.72 -0.42 -1.09
C ILE A 52 0.80 -1.61 -1.42
N SER A 53 0.93 -2.19 -2.61
CA SER A 53 0.15 -3.38 -3.00
C SER A 53 0.46 -4.63 -2.16
N THR A 54 1.66 -4.70 -1.54
CA THR A 54 1.99 -5.78 -0.61
C THR A 54 1.39 -5.53 0.77
N ILE A 55 1.37 -4.29 1.26
CA ILE A 55 0.67 -3.92 2.51
C ILE A 55 -0.83 -4.14 2.41
N LEU A 56 -1.41 -3.77 1.26
CA LEU A 56 -2.84 -3.93 1.00
C LEU A 56 -3.26 -5.40 0.81
N ASP A 57 -2.31 -6.33 0.59
CA ASP A 57 -2.60 -7.76 0.52
C ASP A 57 -2.77 -8.32 1.95
N PRO A 58 -3.98 -8.78 2.35
CA PRO A 58 -4.26 -9.21 3.71
C PRO A 58 -3.36 -10.34 4.21
N ARG A 59 -2.75 -11.08 3.29
CA ARG A 59 -1.85 -12.21 3.57
C ARG A 59 -0.44 -11.79 3.99
N PHE A 60 -0.05 -10.52 3.81
CA PHE A 60 1.34 -10.07 3.95
C PHE A 60 1.52 -8.88 4.92
N LYS A 61 0.55 -8.64 5.82
CA LYS A 61 0.47 -7.48 6.72
C LYS A 61 1.78 -7.13 7.47
N THR A 62 2.64 -8.11 7.77
CA THR A 62 3.94 -7.88 8.44
C THR A 62 5.04 -8.83 7.95
N GLU A 63 4.72 -10.10 7.68
CA GLU A 63 5.72 -11.15 7.35
C GLU A 63 6.28 -11.09 5.92
N GLY A 64 5.63 -10.36 5.01
CA GLY A 64 6.12 -10.21 3.61
C GLY A 64 7.33 -9.28 3.48
N PHE A 65 7.60 -8.46 4.50
CA PHE A 65 8.67 -7.47 4.51
C PHE A 65 9.89 -8.00 5.24
N ARG A 66 11.03 -7.95 4.54
CA ARG A 66 12.32 -8.46 5.02
C ARG A 66 13.02 -7.57 6.05
N ASN A 67 12.55 -6.32 6.19
CA ASN A 67 13.11 -5.30 7.07
C ASN A 67 11.92 -4.50 7.64
N VAL A 68 11.86 -4.38 8.97
CA VAL A 68 10.83 -3.63 9.69
C VAL A 68 10.77 -2.17 9.22
N GLU A 69 11.91 -1.59 8.87
CA GLU A 69 11.99 -0.23 8.33
C GLU A 69 11.26 -0.06 6.98
N ASN A 70 11.21 -1.13 6.16
CA ASN A 70 10.46 -1.11 4.91
C ASN A 70 8.95 -1.22 5.14
N THR A 71 8.53 -1.83 6.25
CA THR A 71 7.14 -1.86 6.69
C THR A 71 6.73 -0.49 7.21
N ASP A 72 7.52 0.10 8.09
CA ASP A 72 7.23 1.41 8.70
C ASP A 72 7.19 2.53 7.66
N SER A 73 8.13 2.53 6.70
CA SER A 73 8.13 3.50 5.60
C SER A 73 6.88 3.37 4.73
N ALA A 74 6.46 2.15 4.44
CA ALA A 74 5.31 1.90 3.59
C ALA A 74 3.96 2.13 4.32
N LEU A 75 3.90 1.94 5.65
CA LEU A 75 2.79 2.38 6.50
C LEU A 75 2.67 3.91 6.52
N LYS A 76 3.78 4.62 6.78
CA LYS A 76 3.79 6.09 6.75
C LYS A 76 3.35 6.66 5.40
N LEU A 77 3.79 6.03 4.30
CA LEU A 77 3.37 6.42 2.95
C LEU A 77 1.87 6.19 2.73
N LEU A 78 1.33 5.07 3.21
CA LEU A 78 -0.10 4.78 3.13
C LEU A 78 -0.92 5.77 3.98
N ASP A 79 -0.49 6.05 5.21
CA ASP A 79 -1.15 7.02 6.08
C ASP A 79 -1.18 8.42 5.47
N ASN A 80 -0.10 8.83 4.80
CA ASN A 80 -0.03 10.09 4.08
C ASN A 80 -0.98 10.13 2.88
N GLU A 81 -1.07 9.06 2.10
CA GLU A 81 -2.03 8.96 0.98
C GLU A 81 -3.47 8.99 1.49
N ILE A 82 -3.80 8.24 2.54
CA ILE A 82 -5.13 8.22 3.15
C ILE A 82 -5.49 9.61 3.68
N SER A 83 -4.57 10.26 4.40
CA SER A 83 -4.78 11.61 4.93
C SER A 83 -5.00 12.63 3.81
N PHE A 84 -4.25 12.53 2.71
CA PHE A 84 -4.44 13.36 1.52
C PHE A 84 -5.82 13.14 0.90
N PHE A 85 -6.27 11.89 0.75
CA PHE A 85 -7.61 11.59 0.23
C PHE A 85 -8.73 12.05 1.18
N ILE A 86 -8.57 11.93 2.49
CA ILE A 86 -9.55 12.41 3.48
C ILE A 86 -9.68 13.93 3.39
N ASN A 87 -8.56 14.66 3.34
CA ASN A 87 -8.57 16.11 3.25
C ASN A 87 -9.16 16.59 1.92
N LYS A 88 -8.80 15.95 0.80
CA LYS A 88 -9.40 16.23 -0.51
C LYS A 88 -10.91 15.98 -0.52
N ASN A 89 -11.37 14.92 0.12
CA ASN A 89 -12.81 14.65 0.26
C ASN A 89 -13.52 15.65 1.18
N LYS A 90 -12.85 16.16 2.22
CA LYS A 90 -13.39 17.24 3.06
C LYS A 90 -13.53 18.53 2.28
N GLU A 91 -12.50 18.93 1.53
CA GLU A 91 -12.54 20.11 0.66
C GLU A 91 -13.63 19.98 -0.42
N GLN A 92 -13.83 18.79 -1.00
CA GLN A 92 -14.91 18.55 -1.96
C GLN A 92 -16.31 18.62 -1.32
N LYS A 93 -16.46 18.14 -0.08
CA LYS A 93 -17.72 18.26 0.67
C LYS A 93 -18.01 19.69 1.10
N GLU A 94 -17.01 20.45 1.55
CA GLU A 94 -17.18 21.86 1.92
C GLU A 94 -17.56 22.72 0.69
N VAL A 95 -16.98 22.45 -0.48
CA VAL A 95 -17.35 23.10 -1.75
C VAL A 95 -18.76 22.72 -2.25
N GLU A 96 -19.27 21.53 -1.92
CA GLU A 96 -20.67 21.14 -2.18
C GLU A 96 -21.66 21.81 -1.22
N ILE A 97 -21.31 21.90 0.08
CA ILE A 97 -22.13 22.58 1.10
C ILE A 97 -22.26 24.07 0.77
N ASP A 98 -21.18 24.73 0.35
CA ASP A 98 -21.21 26.14 -0.05
C ASP A 98 -22.02 26.40 -1.34
N LYS A 99 -22.17 25.38 -2.21
CA LYS A 99 -23.04 25.46 -3.39
C LYS A 99 -24.51 25.30 -3.01
N GLU A 100 -24.85 24.39 -2.11
CA GLU A 100 -26.22 24.24 -1.60
C GLU A 100 -26.69 25.48 -0.82
N ILE A 101 -25.83 26.07 0.01
CA ILE A 101 -26.16 27.28 0.78
C ILE A 101 -26.42 28.48 -0.14
N LYS A 102 -25.66 28.62 -1.24
CA LYS A 102 -25.84 29.72 -2.21
C LYS A 102 -27.11 29.60 -3.07
N ILE A 103 -27.59 28.38 -3.30
CA ILE A 103 -28.87 28.14 -4.00
C ILE A 103 -30.06 28.47 -3.08
N GLY A 104 -29.90 28.32 -1.76
CA GLY A 104 -30.96 28.57 -0.78
C GLY A 104 -31.20 30.04 -0.39
N THR A 105 -30.30 30.97 -0.73
CA THR A 105 -30.40 32.39 -0.31
C THR A 105 -31.06 33.34 -1.31
N ASP A 106 -31.47 32.88 -2.50
CA ASP A 106 -32.04 33.76 -3.55
C ASP A 106 -33.54 33.53 -3.83
N VAL A 107 -34.30 33.06 -2.84
CA VAL A 107 -35.78 33.08 -2.91
C VAL A 107 -36.33 33.73 -1.65
N THR A 108 -36.48 35.05 -1.69
CA THR A 108 -37.29 35.80 -0.74
C THR A 108 -38.76 35.41 -0.84
N SER A 109 -39.38 35.28 0.33
CA SER A 109 -40.81 35.48 0.61
C SER A 109 -41.82 34.68 -0.22
N GLU A 110 -42.36 33.61 0.36
CA GLU A 110 -43.81 33.44 0.52
C GLU A 110 -44.12 32.29 1.48
N SER A 111 -44.90 32.61 2.50
CA SER A 111 -45.42 31.71 3.53
C SER A 111 -46.37 30.67 2.93
N THR A 112 -46.17 29.38 3.22
CA THR A 112 -47.28 28.47 3.53
C THR A 112 -46.80 27.38 4.49
N SER A 113 -47.52 27.23 5.60
CA SER A 113 -47.23 26.31 6.68
C SER A 113 -47.36 24.85 6.23
N LEU A 114 -46.26 24.11 6.26
CA LEU A 114 -46.21 22.66 5.96
C LEU A 114 -46.68 21.75 7.11
N PHE A 115 -47.16 22.32 8.22
CA PHE A 115 -47.67 21.57 9.38
C PHE A 115 -49.10 22.01 9.75
N SER A 116 -50.06 21.88 8.84
CA SER A 116 -51.48 21.83 9.20
C SER A 116 -52.05 20.46 8.83
N PHE A 117 -51.93 19.50 9.75
CA PHE A 117 -52.71 18.27 9.69
C PHE A 117 -53.80 18.33 10.77
N ILE A 118 -55.05 18.39 10.30
CA ILE A 118 -56.26 17.98 11.02
C ILE A 118 -56.28 16.45 11.06
#